data_AF-A0A355PHA7-F1
#
_entry.id   AF-A0A355PHA7-F1
#
_cell.length_a   1.000
_cell.length_b   1.000
_cell.length_c   1.000
_cell.angle_alpha   90.00
_cell.angle_beta   90.00
_cell.angle_gamma   90.00
#
_symmetry.space_group_name_H-M   'P 1'
#
loop_
_entity.id
_entity.type
_entity.pdbx_description
1 polymer ?
#
loop_
_entity_poly.entity_id
_entity_poly.type
_entity_poly.pdbx_seq_one_letter_code
_entity_poly.pdbx_strand_id
1 'polypeptide(L)'
;MRGADDYIRIAAYITSLLDRYADAGRQRGCLLVERRTDESQPLIDALTVRGIPVTEPVLPATQLFEGLRLKRADIDGVSRLHYLFQQALPWMAVGMVALCLSSAFGALYWRHEAGALEAELYQAQTQSVGSTITEMGSALRSADELVLSQRERADFVRLAERVRQTPDPASLIRHLREAVPASIELVEAGIVSDDTGVLIIVAGRSASVAAPFAAEEQFVMALKRLGYEVVRREITSGLGNSLFRLALTWSAP
;
A
#
# COMPACT_ATOMS: atom_id res chain seq x y z
N MET A 1 72.79 20.43 -3.92
CA MET A 1 74.16 20.77 -3.50
C MET A 1 74.61 21.95 -4.34
N ARG A 2 74.57 23.18 -3.79
CA ARG A 2 75.10 24.39 -4.46
C ARG A 2 76.62 24.35 -4.39
N GLY A 3 77.32 24.62 -5.49
CA GLY A 3 78.78 24.52 -5.57
C GLY A 3 79.48 25.64 -4.81
N ALA A 4 80.67 25.37 -4.28
CA ALA A 4 81.49 26.33 -3.52
C ALA A 4 81.71 27.67 -4.27
N ASP A 5 81.71 27.65 -5.60
CA ASP A 5 81.87 28.82 -6.47
C ASP A 5 80.76 29.87 -6.34
N ASP A 6 79.53 29.45 -6.03
CA ASP A 6 78.41 30.38 -5.86
C ASP A 6 78.61 31.26 -4.62
N TYR A 7 79.19 30.69 -3.56
CA TYR A 7 79.45 31.42 -2.31
C TYR A 7 80.58 32.45 -2.47
N ILE A 8 81.60 32.14 -3.29
CA ILE A 8 82.68 33.09 -3.61
C ILE A 8 82.13 34.29 -4.41
N ARG A 9 81.22 34.05 -5.36
CA ARG A 9 80.57 35.12 -6.14
C ARG A 9 79.68 36.01 -5.27
N ILE A 10 78.91 35.41 -4.37
CA ILE A 10 78.06 36.15 -3.42
C ILE A 10 78.92 37.01 -2.48
N ALA A 11 80.02 36.47 -1.95
CA ALA A 11 80.96 37.22 -1.13
C ALA A 11 81.59 38.39 -1.90
N ALA A 12 81.99 38.18 -3.17
CA ALA A 12 82.55 39.24 -4.01
C ALA A 12 81.54 40.36 -4.32
N TYR A 13 80.29 40.01 -4.60
CA TYR A 13 79.22 40.99 -4.81
C TYR A 13 78.98 41.83 -3.56
N ILE A 14 78.92 41.19 -2.40
CA ILE A 14 78.79 41.84 -1.10
C ILE A 14 79.96 42.81 -0.83
N THR A 15 81.21 42.41 -1.10
CA THR A 15 82.37 43.30 -0.95
C THR A 15 82.24 44.53 -1.85
N SER A 16 81.83 44.35 -3.12
CA SER A 16 81.67 45.46 -4.07
C SER A 16 80.54 46.43 -3.73
N LEU A 17 79.56 45.97 -2.96
CA LEU A 17 78.47 46.77 -2.42
C LEU A 17 78.95 47.57 -1.22
N LEU A 18 79.70 46.94 -0.31
CA LEU A 18 80.30 47.60 0.85
C LEU A 18 81.29 48.71 0.46
N ASP A 19 82.16 48.48 -0.53
CA ASP A 19 83.09 49.51 -1.02
C ASP A 19 82.35 50.72 -1.60
N ARG A 20 81.28 50.48 -2.37
CA ARG A 20 80.43 51.55 -2.91
C ARG A 20 79.71 52.37 -1.83
N TYR A 21 79.41 51.78 -0.69
CA TYR A 21 78.81 52.49 0.45
C TYR A 21 79.85 53.14 1.36
N ALA A 22 81.10 52.69 1.35
CA ALA A 22 82.21 53.25 2.14
C ALA A 22 82.64 54.64 1.62
N ASP A 23 82.58 54.90 0.31
CA ASP A 23 82.88 56.20 -0.30
C ASP A 23 81.93 57.34 0.16
N ALA A 24 80.79 57.00 0.78
CA ALA A 24 79.80 57.97 1.26
C ALA A 24 80.04 58.47 2.70
N GLY A 25 81.22 58.20 3.29
CA GLY A 25 81.62 58.75 4.60
C GLY A 25 80.82 58.23 5.80
N ARG A 26 80.01 57.18 5.65
CA ARG A 26 79.33 56.50 6.77
C ARG A 26 80.15 55.30 7.23
N GLN A 27 80.45 55.28 8.53
CA GLN A 27 81.13 54.17 9.20
C GLN A 27 80.46 52.82 8.91
N ARG A 28 81.32 51.82 8.73
CA ARG A 28 81.04 50.42 8.37
C ARG A 28 79.87 49.84 9.17
N GLY A 29 78.72 49.66 8.52
CA GLY A 29 77.57 48.93 9.06
C GLY A 29 77.65 47.45 8.71
N CYS A 30 77.58 46.60 9.73
CA CYS A 30 77.72 45.14 9.70
C CYS A 30 76.82 44.42 8.67
N LEU A 31 77.29 43.27 8.16
CA LEU A 31 76.56 42.38 7.28
C LEU A 31 76.09 41.14 8.07
N LEU A 32 74.80 40.81 8.00
CA LEU A 32 74.24 39.67 8.74
C LEU A 32 73.93 38.49 7.79
N VAL A 33 74.56 37.35 8.07
CA VAL A 33 74.31 36.05 7.42
C VAL A 33 73.51 35.19 8.40
N GLU A 34 72.29 34.80 8.04
CA GLU A 34 71.45 33.97 8.92
C GLU A 34 72.01 32.54 9.01
N ARG A 35 72.51 32.17 10.20
CA ARG A 35 73.07 30.84 10.49
C ARG A 35 71.95 29.85 10.75
N ARG A 36 71.29 29.38 9.69
CA ARG A 36 70.42 28.20 9.74
C ARG A 36 71.16 27.08 9.02
N THR A 37 71.63 26.09 9.78
CA THR A 37 72.29 24.83 9.35
C THR A 37 73.73 24.90 8.79
N ASP A 38 74.46 23.78 8.89
CA ASP A 38 75.89 23.56 8.54
C ASP A 38 76.28 23.99 7.10
N GLU A 39 75.30 24.33 6.26
CA GLU A 39 75.48 24.84 4.89
C GLU A 39 75.98 26.30 4.83
N SER A 40 76.02 27.01 5.95
CA SER A 40 76.41 28.43 6.03
C SER A 40 77.91 28.67 6.35
N GLN A 41 78.64 27.61 6.72
CA GLN A 41 80.06 27.66 7.06
C GLN A 41 80.99 28.14 5.91
N PRO A 42 80.88 27.64 4.66
CA PRO A 42 81.78 28.06 3.58
C PRO A 42 81.61 29.53 3.16
N LEU A 43 80.42 30.12 3.39
CA LEU A 43 80.19 31.54 3.16
C LEU A 43 80.88 32.41 4.23
N ILE A 44 80.89 31.96 5.49
CA ILE A 44 81.57 32.64 6.59
C ILE A 44 83.08 32.60 6.38
N ASP A 45 83.64 31.48 5.96
CA ASP A 45 85.07 31.36 5.65
C ASP A 45 85.45 32.29 4.50
N ALA A 46 84.65 32.36 3.44
CA ALA A 46 84.88 33.27 2.31
C ALA A 46 84.80 34.77 2.69
N LEU A 47 83.93 35.14 3.63
CA LEU A 47 83.81 36.52 4.13
C LEU A 47 84.92 36.89 5.11
N THR A 48 85.42 35.92 5.87
CA THR A 48 86.52 36.09 6.83
C THR A 48 87.86 36.24 6.10
N VAL A 49 88.09 35.48 5.02
CA VAL A 49 89.25 35.66 4.11
C VAL A 49 89.29 37.08 3.53
N ARG A 50 88.14 37.76 3.42
CA ARG A 50 88.02 39.14 2.95
C ARG A 50 87.97 40.21 4.05
N GLY A 51 88.16 39.83 5.32
CA GLY A 51 88.41 40.77 6.42
C GLY A 51 87.20 41.50 7.00
N ILE A 52 85.98 40.96 6.87
CA ILE A 52 84.75 41.58 7.41
C ILE A 52 84.42 41.01 8.81
N PRO A 53 84.38 41.81 9.90
CA PRO A 53 84.07 41.33 11.24
C PRO A 53 82.56 41.08 11.43
N VAL A 54 82.19 39.95 12.02
CA VAL A 54 80.79 39.48 12.18
C VAL A 54 80.39 39.53 13.67
N THR A 55 79.72 40.61 14.12
CA THR A 55 79.22 40.72 15.51
C THR A 55 77.91 41.51 15.63
N GLU A 56 76.90 40.84 16.19
CA GLU A 56 75.62 41.25 16.85
C GLU A 56 74.43 41.85 16.06
N PRO A 57 73.17 41.49 16.42
CA PRO A 57 72.00 41.58 15.54
C PRO A 57 71.14 42.85 15.74
N VAL A 58 70.85 43.58 14.65
CA VAL A 58 69.85 44.65 14.65
C VAL A 58 69.06 44.64 13.33
N LEU A 59 67.72 44.57 13.44
CA LEU A 59 66.63 44.76 12.45
C LEU A 59 65.99 43.52 11.75
N PRO A 60 64.66 43.55 11.51
CA PRO A 60 63.80 42.39 11.28
C PRO A 60 63.89 41.82 9.85
N ALA A 61 63.88 40.48 9.77
CA ALA A 61 64.03 39.70 8.54
C ALA A 61 63.04 40.08 7.41
N THR A 62 61.90 40.70 7.74
CA THR A 62 60.89 41.13 6.76
C THR A 62 61.41 42.13 5.73
N GLN A 63 62.27 43.08 6.12
CA GLN A 63 62.87 44.05 5.18
C GLN A 63 63.99 43.43 4.34
N LEU A 64 64.62 42.36 4.85
CA LEU A 64 65.67 41.62 4.17
C LEU A 64 65.08 40.74 3.05
N PHE A 65 63.87 40.20 3.23
CA PHE A 65 63.14 39.49 2.17
C PHE A 65 62.52 40.43 1.11
N GLU A 66 62.16 41.68 1.46
CA GLU A 66 61.76 42.68 0.47
C GLU A 66 62.95 43.21 -0.34
N GLY A 67 64.12 43.37 0.29
CA GLY A 67 65.38 43.75 -0.38
C GLY A 67 66.01 42.62 -1.19
N LEU A 68 65.85 41.36 -0.74
CA LEU A 68 66.13 40.14 -1.50
C LEU A 68 65.02 39.85 -2.52
N ARG A 69 64.62 40.86 -3.29
CA ARG A 69 64.31 40.66 -4.71
C ARG A 69 65.55 40.13 -5.44
N LEU A 70 66.01 38.95 -5.01
CA LEU A 70 66.68 37.98 -5.84
C LEU A 70 65.87 37.92 -7.11
N LYS A 71 66.54 38.40 -8.16
CA LYS A 71 66.18 38.26 -9.57
C LYS A 71 65.13 37.17 -9.75
N ARG A 72 63.99 37.55 -10.32
CA ARG A 72 62.89 36.69 -10.81
C ARG A 72 63.32 35.59 -11.82
N ALA A 73 64.60 35.27 -11.92
CA ALA A 73 65.19 34.40 -12.93
C ALA A 73 65.58 32.99 -12.43
N ASP A 74 65.89 32.75 -11.14
CA ASP A 74 66.46 31.45 -10.70
C ASP A 74 65.66 30.72 -9.62
N ILE A 75 64.35 30.56 -9.82
CA ILE A 75 63.51 29.70 -8.97
C ILE A 75 63.09 28.50 -9.82
N ASP A 76 63.71 27.35 -9.56
CA ASP A 76 63.41 26.05 -10.20
C ASP A 76 61.89 25.81 -10.27
N GLY A 77 61.40 25.37 -11.44
CA GLY A 77 59.97 25.25 -11.72
C GLY A 77 59.17 24.44 -10.70
N VAL A 78 59.80 23.49 -10.03
CA VAL A 78 59.21 22.64 -8.98
C VAL A 78 58.83 23.46 -7.73
N SER A 79 59.65 24.44 -7.35
CA SER A 79 59.39 25.27 -6.17
C SER A 79 58.30 26.33 -6.42
N ARG A 80 58.16 26.81 -7.66
CA ARG A 80 57.00 27.63 -8.07
C ARG A 80 55.70 26.83 -8.01
N LEU A 81 55.74 25.57 -8.46
CA LEU A 81 54.59 24.68 -8.38
C LEU A 81 54.21 24.38 -6.93
N HIS A 82 55.18 24.10 -6.04
CA HIS A 82 54.89 23.87 -4.63
C HIS A 82 54.27 25.08 -3.92
N TYR A 83 54.73 26.29 -4.23
CA TYR A 83 54.14 27.52 -3.68
C TYR A 83 52.70 27.71 -4.14
N LEU A 84 52.44 27.56 -5.44
CA LEU A 84 51.08 27.64 -6.00
C LEU A 84 50.17 26.55 -5.43
N PHE A 85 50.68 25.33 -5.25
CA PHE A 85 49.93 24.25 -4.60
C PHE A 85 49.60 24.57 -3.14
N GLN A 86 50.55 25.08 -2.36
CA GLN A 86 50.30 25.46 -0.96
C GLN A 86 49.28 26.61 -0.85
N GLN A 87 49.30 27.55 -1.80
CA GLN A 87 48.34 28.65 -1.82
C GLN A 87 46.93 28.21 -2.27
N ALA A 88 46.83 27.21 -3.15
CA ALA A 88 45.56 26.70 -3.68
C ALA A 88 44.89 25.65 -2.78
N LEU A 89 45.66 24.92 -1.96
CA LEU A 89 45.17 23.84 -1.09
C LEU A 89 44.02 24.24 -0.14
N PRO A 90 44.03 25.41 0.56
CA PRO A 90 42.91 25.80 1.43
C PRO A 90 41.63 26.08 0.63
N TRP A 91 41.74 26.63 -0.57
CA TRP A 91 40.58 26.89 -1.43
C TRP A 91 39.95 25.59 -1.95
N MET A 92 40.78 24.60 -2.30
CA MET A 92 40.31 23.27 -2.68
C MET A 92 39.62 22.55 -1.51
N ALA A 93 40.15 22.70 -0.28
CA ALA A 93 39.52 22.13 0.91
C ALA A 93 38.14 22.74 1.18
N VAL A 94 38.01 24.07 1.08
CA VAL A 94 36.70 24.76 1.20
C VAL A 94 35.74 24.30 0.11
N GLY A 95 36.21 24.17 -1.13
CA GLY A 95 35.41 23.66 -2.24
C GLY A 95 34.89 22.25 -2.01
N MET A 96 35.73 21.33 -1.53
CA MET A 96 35.30 19.97 -1.19
C MET A 96 34.30 19.95 -0.05
N VAL A 97 34.50 20.73 1.01
CA VAL A 97 33.55 20.78 2.13
C VAL A 97 32.19 21.31 1.66
N ALA A 98 32.17 22.37 0.84
CA ALA A 98 30.94 22.90 0.26
C ALA A 98 30.22 21.85 -0.61
N LEU A 99 30.98 21.10 -1.41
CA LEU A 99 30.43 20.05 -2.28
C LEU A 99 29.87 18.88 -1.46
N CYS A 100 30.58 18.44 -0.42
CA CYS A 100 30.10 17.42 0.52
C CYS A 100 28.82 17.88 1.23
N LEU A 101 28.78 19.11 1.74
CA LEU A 101 27.59 19.66 2.38
C LEU A 101 26.41 19.77 1.42
N SER A 102 26.64 20.20 0.17
CA SER A 102 25.60 20.25 -0.87
C SER A 102 25.05 18.86 -1.21
N SER A 103 25.92 17.86 -1.35
CA SER A 103 25.49 16.47 -1.61
C SER A 103 24.72 15.87 -0.43
N ALA A 104 25.16 16.11 0.80
CA ALA A 104 24.47 15.64 2.01
C ALA A 104 23.10 16.30 2.16
N PHE A 105 23.01 17.61 1.90
CA PHE A 105 21.75 18.34 1.90
C PHE A 105 20.80 17.82 0.80
N GLY A 106 21.31 17.61 -0.41
CA GLY A 106 20.53 17.02 -1.50
C GLY A 106 20.01 15.62 -1.16
N ALA A 107 20.83 14.76 -0.57
CA ALA A 107 20.41 13.42 -0.14
C ALA A 107 19.31 13.46 0.93
N LEU A 108 19.41 14.37 1.91
CA LEU A 108 18.38 14.54 2.93
C LEU A 108 17.07 15.09 2.33
N TYR A 109 17.16 16.05 1.41
CA TYR A 109 16.01 16.61 0.73
C TYR A 109 15.26 15.54 -0.07
N TRP A 110 15.97 14.77 -0.91
CA TRP A 110 15.36 13.69 -1.70
C TRP A 110 14.79 12.57 -0.82
N ARG A 111 15.44 12.27 0.31
CA ARG A 111 14.91 11.29 1.27
C ARG A 111 13.60 11.76 1.91
N HIS A 112 13.50 13.05 2.23
CA HIS A 112 12.27 13.62 2.76
C HIS A 112 11.14 13.58 1.74
N GLU A 113 11.42 13.94 0.49
CA GLU A 113 10.43 13.93 -0.59
C GLU A 113 9.94 12.51 -0.89
N ALA A 114 10.86 11.52 -0.91
CA ALA A 114 10.52 10.12 -1.08
C ALA A 114 9.62 9.60 0.06
N GLY A 115 9.90 9.98 1.31
CA GLY A 115 9.07 9.61 2.45
C GLY A 115 7.69 10.25 2.43
N ALA A 116 7.57 11.49 1.95
CA ALA A 116 6.29 12.17 1.79
C ALA A 116 5.42 11.50 0.71
N LEU A 117 6.01 11.18 -0.45
CA LEU A 117 5.33 10.47 -1.53
C LEU A 117 4.91 9.05 -1.12
N GLU A 118 5.75 8.34 -0.37
CA GLU A 118 5.42 7.02 0.16
C GLU A 118 4.22 7.08 1.13
N ALA A 119 4.19 8.08 2.02
CA ALA A 119 3.07 8.30 2.94
C ALA A 119 1.76 8.63 2.20
N GLU A 120 1.81 9.48 1.17
CA GLU A 120 0.64 9.79 0.33
C GLU A 120 0.11 8.56 -0.41
N LEU A 121 1.00 7.73 -0.96
CA LEU A 121 0.62 6.48 -1.64
C LEU A 121 -0.04 5.48 -0.68
N TYR A 122 0.52 5.28 0.51
CA TYR A 122 -0.10 4.40 1.51
C TYR A 122 -1.47 4.91 1.96
N GLN A 123 -1.63 6.22 2.11
CA GLN A 123 -2.92 6.82 2.50
C GLN A 123 -3.97 6.71 1.39
N ALA A 124 -3.60 6.95 0.12
CA ALA A 124 -4.49 6.79 -1.02
C ALA A 124 -4.90 5.32 -1.23
N GLN A 125 -3.96 4.39 -1.07
CA GLN A 125 -4.24 2.96 -1.19
C GLN A 125 -5.17 2.46 -0.08
N THR A 126 -4.95 2.88 1.17
CA THR A 126 -5.81 2.47 2.29
C THR A 126 -7.22 3.06 2.20
N GLN A 127 -7.36 4.32 1.76
CA GLN A 127 -8.67 4.94 1.55
C GLN A 127 -9.46 4.30 0.41
N SER A 128 -8.83 4.05 -0.74
CA SER A 128 -9.49 3.44 -1.91
C SER A 128 -9.89 1.99 -1.68
N VAL A 129 -9.04 1.20 -1.02
CA VAL A 129 -9.37 -0.20 -0.67
C VAL A 129 -10.46 -0.23 0.41
N GLY A 130 -10.37 0.64 1.42
CA GLY A 130 -11.37 0.75 2.46
C GLY A 130 -12.76 1.10 1.91
N SER A 131 -12.84 2.11 1.04
CA SER A 131 -14.12 2.53 0.43
C SER A 131 -14.72 1.43 -0.43
N THR A 132 -13.91 0.76 -1.25
CA THR A 132 -14.35 -0.33 -2.13
C THR A 132 -14.90 -1.51 -1.34
N ILE A 133 -14.24 -1.90 -0.24
CA ILE A 133 -14.70 -2.99 0.64
C ILE A 133 -16.04 -2.60 1.31
N THR A 134 -16.18 -1.36 1.77
CA THR A 134 -17.44 -0.91 2.38
C THR A 134 -18.59 -0.84 1.38
N GLU A 135 -18.34 -0.41 0.15
CA GLU A 135 -19.34 -0.39 -0.93
C GLU A 135 -19.74 -1.81 -1.36
N MET A 136 -18.78 -2.73 -1.49
CA MET A 136 -19.10 -4.15 -1.76
C MET A 136 -19.89 -4.76 -0.60
N GLY A 137 -19.54 -4.47 0.65
CA GLY A 137 -20.25 -4.96 1.82
C GLY A 137 -21.69 -4.46 1.90
N SER A 138 -21.94 -3.19 1.54
CA SER A 138 -23.29 -2.63 1.50
C SER A 138 -24.10 -3.17 0.31
N ALA A 139 -23.48 -3.34 -0.86
CA ALA A 139 -24.10 -3.93 -2.04
C ALA A 139 -24.47 -5.41 -1.83
N LEU A 140 -23.61 -6.19 -1.15
CA LEU A 140 -23.91 -7.57 -0.80
C LEU A 140 -25.08 -7.67 0.18
N ARG A 141 -25.12 -6.77 1.19
CA ARG A 141 -26.22 -6.74 2.16
C ARG A 141 -27.55 -6.37 1.51
N SER A 142 -27.56 -5.38 0.62
CA SER A 142 -28.78 -5.02 -0.11
C SER A 142 -29.23 -6.10 -1.09
N ALA A 143 -28.30 -6.82 -1.72
CA ALA A 143 -28.62 -7.98 -2.54
C ALA A 143 -29.26 -9.11 -1.72
N ASP A 144 -28.77 -9.38 -0.50
CA ASP A 144 -29.32 -10.42 0.37
C ASP A 144 -30.73 -10.05 0.87
N GLU A 145 -30.96 -8.78 1.23
CA GLU A 145 -32.30 -8.25 1.57
C GLU A 145 -33.27 -8.35 0.38
N LEU A 146 -32.80 -8.10 -0.85
CA LEU A 146 -33.61 -8.29 -2.05
C LEU A 146 -33.94 -9.77 -2.28
N VAL A 147 -33.00 -10.70 -2.06
CA VAL A 147 -33.26 -12.13 -2.19
C VAL A 147 -34.27 -12.60 -1.15
N LEU A 148 -34.14 -12.17 0.11
CA LEU A 148 -35.09 -12.48 1.17
C LEU A 148 -36.49 -11.96 0.85
N SER A 149 -36.60 -10.69 0.45
CA SER A 149 -37.91 -10.10 0.10
C SER A 149 -38.55 -10.74 -1.14
N GLN A 150 -37.75 -11.17 -2.13
CA GLN A 150 -38.25 -11.93 -3.29
C GLN A 150 -38.74 -13.32 -2.87
N ARG A 151 -38.04 -13.98 -1.94
CA ARG A 151 -38.43 -15.27 -1.40
C ARG A 151 -39.74 -15.19 -0.62
N GLU A 152 -39.88 -14.20 0.26
CA GLU A 152 -41.12 -13.95 1.00
C GLU A 152 -42.30 -13.68 0.06
N ARG A 153 -42.08 -12.90 -1.01
CA ARG A 153 -43.11 -12.67 -2.04
C ARG A 153 -43.48 -13.96 -2.77
N ALA A 154 -42.51 -14.79 -3.14
CA ALA A 154 -42.76 -16.07 -3.80
C ALA A 154 -43.55 -17.02 -2.90
N ASP A 155 -43.21 -17.07 -1.61
CA ASP A 155 -43.91 -17.89 -0.62
C ASP A 155 -45.34 -17.37 -0.37
N PHE A 156 -45.53 -16.05 -0.34
CA PHE A 156 -46.86 -15.45 -0.25
C PHE A 156 -47.73 -15.77 -1.46
N VAL A 157 -47.18 -15.68 -2.68
CA VAL A 157 -47.90 -16.03 -3.91
C VAL A 157 -48.28 -17.51 -3.91
N ARG A 158 -47.37 -18.40 -3.50
CA ARG A 158 -47.64 -19.84 -3.36
C ARG A 158 -48.74 -20.12 -2.35
N LEU A 159 -48.73 -19.42 -1.20
CA LEU A 159 -49.77 -19.56 -0.18
C LEU A 159 -51.12 -19.03 -0.68
N ALA A 160 -51.14 -17.86 -1.33
CA ALA A 160 -52.36 -17.27 -1.88
C ALA A 160 -52.99 -18.17 -2.96
N GLU A 161 -52.16 -18.77 -3.82
CA GLU A 161 -52.61 -19.71 -4.84
C GLU A 161 -53.16 -21.01 -4.21
N ARG A 162 -52.50 -21.53 -3.17
CA ARG A 162 -52.99 -22.68 -2.39
C ARG A 162 -54.35 -22.42 -1.75
N VAL A 163 -54.53 -21.24 -1.15
CA VAL A 163 -55.81 -20.84 -0.54
C VAL A 163 -56.91 -20.76 -1.60
N ARG A 164 -56.61 -20.25 -2.81
CA ARG A 164 -57.57 -20.22 -3.93
C ARG A 164 -57.96 -21.62 -4.42
N GLN A 165 -57.02 -22.56 -4.43
CA GLN A 165 -57.24 -23.93 -4.90
C GLN A 165 -57.81 -24.86 -3.82
N THR A 166 -57.95 -24.40 -2.58
CA THR A 166 -58.53 -25.18 -1.49
C THR A 166 -60.01 -24.82 -1.34
N PRO A 167 -60.94 -25.77 -1.42
CA PRO A 167 -62.35 -25.47 -1.19
C PRO A 167 -62.55 -25.09 0.26
N ASP A 168 -63.39 -24.07 0.50
CA ASP A 168 -63.80 -23.68 1.84
C ASP A 168 -64.43 -24.88 2.57
N PRO A 169 -64.00 -25.21 3.81
CA PRO A 169 -64.53 -26.35 4.56
C PRO A 169 -66.05 -26.36 4.72
N ALA A 170 -66.68 -25.18 4.87
CA ALA A 170 -68.14 -25.11 4.99
C ALA A 170 -68.83 -25.46 3.66
N SER A 171 -68.28 -24.96 2.55
CA SER A 171 -68.73 -25.29 1.20
C SER A 171 -68.51 -26.78 0.87
N LEU A 172 -67.40 -27.38 1.30
CA LEU A 172 -67.14 -28.82 1.17
C LEU A 172 -68.22 -29.64 1.88
N ILE A 173 -68.49 -29.34 3.17
CA ILE A 173 -69.50 -30.07 3.94
C ILE A 173 -70.89 -29.94 3.28
N ARG A 174 -71.22 -28.77 2.75
CA ARG A 174 -72.47 -28.55 2.01
C ARG A 174 -72.52 -29.40 0.74
N HIS A 175 -71.47 -29.37 -0.08
CA HIS A 175 -71.39 -30.17 -1.32
C HIS A 175 -71.47 -31.68 -1.02
N LEU A 176 -70.81 -32.14 0.03
CA LEU A 176 -70.90 -33.53 0.49
C LEU A 176 -72.33 -33.87 0.90
N ARG A 177 -73.00 -33.02 1.68
CA ARG A 177 -74.39 -33.24 2.09
C ARG A 177 -75.37 -33.28 0.92
N GLU A 178 -75.16 -32.45 -0.10
CA GLU A 178 -75.97 -32.43 -1.32
C GLU A 178 -75.74 -33.66 -2.20
N ALA A 179 -74.51 -34.18 -2.22
CA ALA A 179 -74.13 -35.32 -3.06
C ALA A 179 -74.44 -36.68 -2.42
N VAL A 180 -74.45 -36.79 -1.08
CA VAL A 180 -74.61 -38.06 -0.35
C VAL A 180 -75.99 -38.68 -0.61
N PRO A 181 -76.06 -39.90 -1.16
CA PRO A 181 -77.30 -40.68 -1.24
C PRO A 181 -77.81 -41.07 0.15
N ALA A 182 -79.13 -41.24 0.30
CA ALA A 182 -79.76 -41.64 1.56
C ALA A 182 -79.27 -43.00 2.12
N SER A 183 -78.62 -43.82 1.29
CA SER A 183 -78.06 -45.13 1.64
C SER A 183 -76.59 -45.09 2.10
N ILE A 184 -75.99 -43.90 2.19
CA ILE A 184 -74.60 -43.67 2.60
C ILE A 184 -74.56 -42.79 3.86
N GLU A 185 -73.77 -43.22 4.84
CA GLU A 185 -73.43 -42.45 6.03
C GLU A 185 -71.97 -41.99 5.91
N LEU A 186 -71.71 -40.68 5.94
CA LEU A 186 -70.35 -40.16 5.97
C LEU A 186 -69.80 -40.21 7.40
N VAL A 187 -68.59 -40.76 7.55
CA VAL A 187 -67.90 -40.92 8.84
C VAL A 187 -66.82 -39.86 9.01
N GLU A 188 -66.10 -39.53 7.93
CA GLU A 188 -64.98 -38.59 7.98
C GLU A 188 -64.89 -37.80 6.68
N ALA A 189 -64.57 -36.51 6.79
CA ALA A 189 -64.20 -35.67 5.67
C ALA A 189 -63.04 -34.76 6.11
N GLY A 190 -61.92 -34.82 5.38
CA GLY A 190 -60.72 -34.05 5.68
C GLY A 190 -60.14 -33.41 4.44
N ILE A 191 -59.52 -32.24 4.61
CA ILE A 191 -58.76 -31.55 3.55
C ILE A 191 -57.29 -31.62 3.94
N VAL A 192 -56.48 -32.18 3.05
CA VAL A 192 -55.02 -32.21 3.17
C VAL A 192 -54.47 -31.36 2.03
N SER A 193 -53.74 -30.30 2.37
CA SER A 193 -53.16 -29.39 1.40
C SER A 193 -51.65 -29.38 1.59
N ASP A 194 -50.91 -29.77 0.55
CA ASP A 194 -49.44 -29.73 0.53
C ASP A 194 -48.90 -28.92 -0.66
N ASP A 195 -47.59 -28.98 -0.91
CA ASP A 195 -46.94 -28.25 -2.01
C ASP A 195 -47.27 -28.81 -3.41
N THR A 196 -47.77 -30.04 -3.50
CA THR A 196 -48.14 -30.76 -4.74
C THR A 196 -49.62 -30.64 -5.09
N GLY A 197 -50.49 -30.31 -4.12
CA GLY A 197 -51.90 -30.01 -4.39
C GLY A 197 -52.82 -30.15 -3.17
N VAL A 198 -54.12 -30.07 -3.43
CA VAL A 198 -55.19 -30.27 -2.44
C VAL A 198 -55.81 -31.64 -2.63
N LEU A 199 -55.72 -32.47 -1.60
CA LEU A 199 -56.34 -33.78 -1.52
C LEU A 199 -57.44 -33.77 -0.47
N ILE A 200 -58.66 -34.09 -0.86
CA ILE A 200 -59.81 -34.21 0.02
C ILE A 200 -60.05 -35.70 0.27
N ILE A 201 -60.10 -36.10 1.52
CA ILE A 201 -60.35 -37.48 1.91
C ILE A 201 -61.76 -37.56 2.47
N VAL A 202 -62.57 -38.45 1.90
CA VAL A 202 -63.93 -38.72 2.36
C VAL A 202 -64.06 -40.19 2.68
N ALA A 203 -64.49 -40.52 3.90
CA ALA A 203 -64.77 -41.89 4.32
C ALA A 203 -66.24 -42.02 4.71
N GLY A 204 -66.86 -43.14 4.30
CA GLY A 204 -68.26 -43.41 4.58
C GLY A 204 -68.58 -44.89 4.66
N ARG A 205 -69.82 -45.16 5.07
CA ARG A 205 -70.42 -46.49 5.19
C ARG A 205 -71.63 -46.57 4.29
N SER A 206 -71.80 -47.69 3.60
CA SER A 206 -73.03 -48.00 2.86
C SER A 206 -73.88 -49.02 3.64
N ALA A 207 -75.19 -48.76 3.73
CA ALA A 207 -76.14 -49.53 4.51
C ALA A 207 -76.55 -50.89 3.87
N SER A 208 -76.08 -51.22 2.67
CA SER A 208 -76.48 -52.45 1.95
C SER A 208 -75.30 -53.27 1.48
N VAL A 209 -75.30 -54.56 1.83
CA VAL A 209 -74.33 -55.59 1.40
C VAL A 209 -74.52 -55.97 -0.07
N ALA A 210 -75.72 -55.81 -0.63
CA ALA A 210 -76.06 -56.31 -1.96
C ALA A 210 -75.80 -55.32 -3.11
N ALA A 211 -75.70 -54.01 -2.82
CA ALA A 211 -75.47 -52.98 -3.85
C ALA A 211 -74.57 -51.81 -3.41
N PRO A 212 -73.46 -52.03 -2.66
CA PRO A 212 -72.60 -50.94 -2.19
C PRO A 212 -71.96 -50.16 -3.34
N PHE A 213 -71.64 -50.84 -4.45
CA PHE A 213 -71.03 -50.21 -5.62
C PHE A 213 -71.93 -49.18 -6.31
N ALA A 214 -73.25 -49.43 -6.39
CA ALA A 214 -74.17 -48.55 -7.12
C ALA A 214 -74.44 -47.24 -6.37
N ALA A 215 -74.61 -47.30 -5.04
CA ALA A 215 -74.79 -46.10 -4.23
C ALA A 215 -73.51 -45.25 -4.21
N GLU A 216 -72.34 -45.88 -4.12
CA GLU A 216 -71.06 -45.18 -4.18
C GLU A 216 -70.80 -44.57 -5.57
N GLU A 217 -71.14 -45.27 -6.65
CA GLU A 217 -71.00 -44.75 -8.00
C GLU A 217 -71.92 -43.54 -8.25
N GLN A 218 -73.14 -43.56 -7.70
CA GLN A 218 -74.02 -42.38 -7.69
C GLN A 218 -73.39 -41.21 -6.92
N PHE A 219 -72.76 -41.49 -5.77
CA PHE A 219 -72.07 -40.47 -4.99
C PHE A 219 -70.87 -39.88 -5.76
N VAL A 220 -70.05 -40.71 -6.39
CA VAL A 220 -68.92 -40.29 -7.24
C VAL A 220 -69.41 -39.44 -8.41
N MET A 221 -70.51 -39.84 -9.07
CA MET A 221 -71.10 -39.06 -10.17
C MET A 221 -71.66 -37.72 -9.70
N ALA A 222 -72.26 -37.66 -8.51
CA ALA A 222 -72.73 -36.42 -7.91
C ALA A 222 -71.56 -35.47 -7.57
N LEU A 223 -70.47 -36.00 -7.00
CA LEU A 223 -69.25 -35.24 -6.73
C LEU A 223 -68.61 -34.71 -8.02
N LYS A 224 -68.59 -35.50 -9.09
CA LYS A 224 -68.08 -35.08 -10.40
C LYS A 224 -68.85 -33.90 -10.99
N ARG A 225 -70.17 -33.86 -10.79
CA ARG A 225 -71.01 -32.72 -11.21
C ARG A 225 -70.72 -31.44 -10.42
N LEU A 226 -70.17 -31.57 -9.21
CA LEU A 226 -69.80 -30.47 -8.32
C LEU A 226 -68.33 -30.04 -8.48
N GLY A 227 -67.63 -30.56 -9.50
CA GLY A 227 -66.23 -30.20 -9.80
C GLY A 227 -65.16 -30.97 -9.01
N TYR A 228 -65.53 -32.08 -8.37
CA TYR A 228 -64.58 -32.97 -7.71
C TYR A 228 -64.18 -34.13 -8.61
N GLU A 229 -62.89 -34.46 -8.63
CA GLU A 229 -62.37 -35.63 -9.35
C GLU A 229 -61.91 -36.69 -8.36
N VAL A 230 -62.21 -37.96 -8.63
CA VAL A 230 -61.79 -39.08 -7.78
C VAL A 230 -60.44 -39.58 -8.26
N VAL A 231 -59.41 -39.44 -7.42
CA VAL A 231 -58.04 -39.89 -7.72
C VAL A 231 -57.83 -41.33 -7.26
N ARG A 232 -58.39 -41.70 -6.10
CA ARG A 232 -58.26 -43.05 -5.53
C ARG A 232 -59.52 -43.46 -4.80
N ARG A 233 -59.87 -44.74 -4.92
CA ARG A 233 -61.02 -45.36 -4.28
C ARG A 233 -60.56 -46.64 -3.58
N GLU A 234 -60.88 -46.75 -2.31
CA GLU A 234 -60.63 -47.95 -1.51
C GLU A 234 -61.94 -48.41 -0.90
N ILE A 235 -62.28 -49.68 -1.09
CA ILE A 235 -63.50 -50.28 -0.55
C ILE A 235 -63.09 -51.47 0.30
N THR A 236 -63.54 -51.46 1.55
CA THR A 236 -63.38 -52.59 2.48
C THR A 236 -64.75 -53.09 2.87
N SER A 237 -65.10 -54.30 2.47
CA SER A 237 -66.38 -54.92 2.81
C SER A 237 -66.20 -55.94 3.93
N GLY A 238 -66.99 -55.85 5.01
CA GLY A 238 -66.93 -56.77 6.14
C GLY A 238 -68.21 -56.80 6.97
N LEU A 239 -68.56 -57.98 7.51
CA LEU A 239 -69.65 -58.24 8.48
C LEU A 239 -70.87 -57.29 8.38
N GLY A 240 -71.51 -57.24 7.21
CA GLY A 240 -72.78 -56.52 7.01
C GLY A 240 -72.68 -55.05 6.60
N ASN A 241 -71.49 -54.44 6.61
CA ASN A 241 -71.27 -53.04 6.23
C ASN A 241 -70.14 -52.92 5.19
N SER A 242 -70.26 -51.96 4.27
CA SER A 242 -69.16 -51.61 3.36
C SER A 242 -68.60 -50.25 3.74
N LEU A 243 -67.32 -50.22 4.10
CA LEU A 243 -66.56 -48.99 4.31
C LEU A 243 -65.92 -48.59 2.98
N PHE A 244 -66.01 -47.31 2.63
CA PHE A 244 -65.28 -46.77 1.50
C PHE A 244 -64.46 -45.55 1.92
N ARG A 245 -63.35 -45.34 1.22
CA ARG A 245 -62.51 -44.16 1.33
C ARG A 245 -62.22 -43.63 -0.07
N LEU A 246 -62.56 -42.38 -0.29
CA LEU A 246 -62.33 -41.66 -1.53
C LEU A 246 -61.26 -40.61 -1.29
N ALA A 247 -60.28 -40.56 -2.18
CA ALA A 247 -59.36 -39.45 -2.29
C ALA A 247 -59.79 -38.62 -3.51
N LEU A 248 -60.13 -37.37 -3.28
CA LEU A 248 -60.68 -36.44 -4.25
C LEU A 248 -59.72 -35.28 -4.46
N THR A 249 -59.65 -34.77 -5.68
CA THR A 249 -59.11 -33.45 -5.99
C THR A 249 -60.24 -32.51 -6.32
N TRP A 250 -60.04 -31.21 -6.07
CA TRP A 250 -61.01 -30.18 -6.42
C TRP A 250 -60.37 -29.24 -7.44
N SER A 251 -61.09 -29.03 -8.54
CA SER A 251 -60.76 -28.02 -9.52
C SER A 251 -61.85 -26.97 -9.42
N ALA A 252 -61.50 -25.76 -8.98
CA ALA A 252 -62.46 -24.66 -9.00
C ALA A 252 -63.02 -24.50 -10.44
N PRO A 253 -64.35 -24.40 -10.61
CA PRO A 253 -64.93 -24.09 -11.91
C PRO A 253 -64.60 -22.66 -12.35
#